data_AF-A0A336KJ24-F1
#
_entry.id   AF-A0A336KJ24-F1
#
_cell.length_a   1.000
_cell.length_b   1.000
_cell.length_c   1.000
_cell.angle_alpha   90.00
_cell.angle_beta   90.00
_cell.angle_gamma   90.00
#
_symmetry.space_group_name_H-M   'P 1'
#
loop_
_entity.id
_entity.type
_entity.pdbx_description
1 polymer ?
#
loop_
_entity_poly.entity_id
_entity_poly.type
_entity_poly.pdbx_seq_one_letter_code
_entity_poly.pdbx_strand_id
1 'polypeptide(L)'
;MSALSQFILISFIFLIRIKINAFEYCTKFEIKSNHTYHPLRHCQRSNGTIIGLRIVKNLDDCVSFARERSALAFNFGPKYRGSSNRFEILNSDDSKKTESWMMKSYKAPKSKLHESPKEFYNCQLLDCPEYGNFTGMVNDTRFDYYSLYAKPPRKPLFLSNIFLIVINFNVLYNSAPYNSTCIPQVGMFILFQKPSNYTFAYKTCQSLGGVLAHVVSEHRTNTLANYLKENLNLTISKEAYIGLNETQKLGKFNTSSNEPLDCFLFRAWAPGHPP
;
A
#
# COMPACT_ATOMS: atom_id res chain seq x y z
N MET A 1 27.35 -32.94 35.46
CA MET A 1 26.04 -32.28 35.25
C MET A 1 24.95 -33.30 35.47
N SER A 2 23.92 -32.99 36.25
CA SER A 2 22.80 -33.92 36.44
C SER A 2 22.02 -34.10 35.13
N ALA A 3 21.39 -35.27 34.93
CA ALA A 3 20.56 -35.53 33.75
C ALA A 3 19.48 -34.46 33.54
N LEU A 4 18.98 -33.88 34.64
CA LEU A 4 18.03 -32.76 34.66
C LEU A 4 18.60 -31.49 34.01
N SER A 5 19.87 -31.18 34.28
CA SER A 5 20.59 -30.04 33.70
C SER A 5 20.82 -30.20 32.19
N GLN A 6 21.10 -31.42 31.71
CA GLN A 6 21.20 -31.70 30.27
C GLN A 6 19.85 -31.61 29.56
N PHE A 7 18.76 -32.09 30.19
CA PHE A 7 17.42 -32.03 29.61
C PHE A 7 16.92 -30.58 29.47
N ILE A 8 17.17 -29.74 30.47
CA ILE A 8 16.85 -28.31 30.43
C ILE A 8 17.63 -27.62 29.30
N LEU A 9 18.93 -27.92 29.15
CA LEU A 9 19.76 -27.33 28.10
C LEU A 9 19.27 -27.73 26.70
N ILE A 10 18.94 -29.00 26.49
CA ILE A 10 18.43 -29.52 25.20
C ILE A 10 17.07 -28.91 24.87
N SER A 11 16.16 -28.83 25.85
CA SER A 11 14.86 -28.18 25.69
C SER A 11 15.01 -26.70 25.31
N PHE A 12 15.92 -25.99 25.97
CA PHE A 12 16.20 -24.58 25.69
C PHE A 12 16.78 -24.38 24.27
N ILE A 13 17.73 -25.23 23.86
CA ILE A 13 18.29 -25.22 22.49
C ILE A 13 17.19 -25.51 21.46
N PHE A 14 16.30 -26.45 21.73
CA PHE A 14 15.19 -26.80 20.82
C PHE A 14 14.18 -25.65 20.68
N LEU A 15 13.82 -24.99 21.79
CA LEU A 15 12.94 -23.81 21.77
C LEU A 15 13.58 -22.63 21.03
N ILE A 16 14.89 -22.41 21.19
CA ILE A 16 15.64 -21.39 20.43
C ILE A 16 15.60 -21.70 18.93
N ARG A 17 15.89 -22.95 18.54
CA ARG A 17 15.85 -23.41 17.14
C ARG A 17 14.48 -23.20 16.49
N ILE A 18 13.38 -23.51 17.20
CA ILE A 18 12.02 -23.31 16.70
C ILE A 18 11.74 -21.82 16.44
N LYS A 19 12.11 -20.94 17.38
CA LYS A 19 11.87 -19.49 17.24
C LYS A 19 12.64 -18.89 16.06
N ILE A 20 13.89 -19.32 15.84
CA ILE A 20 14.72 -18.83 14.72
C ILE A 20 14.08 -19.20 13.37
N ASN A 21 13.62 -20.44 13.20
CA ASN A 21 13.02 -20.91 11.95
C ASN A 21 11.70 -20.20 11.60
N ALA A 22 10.86 -19.89 12.60
CA ALA A 22 9.61 -19.16 12.37
C ALA A 22 9.85 -17.70 11.98
N PHE A 23 10.84 -17.04 12.59
CA PHE A 23 11.22 -15.67 12.27
C PHE A 23 11.80 -15.54 10.85
N GLU A 24 12.68 -16.46 10.45
CA GLU A 24 13.25 -16.49 9.10
C GLU A 24 12.18 -16.78 8.03
N TYR A 25 11.18 -17.61 8.34
CA TYR A 25 10.07 -17.90 7.43
C TYR A 25 9.20 -16.67 7.14
N CYS A 26 8.86 -15.88 8.16
CA CYS A 26 7.98 -14.72 8.01
C CYS A 26 8.70 -13.49 7.42
N THR A 27 9.97 -13.28 7.73
CA THR A 27 10.77 -12.18 7.14
C THR A 27 10.89 -12.30 5.62
N LYS A 28 10.88 -13.52 5.08
CA LYS A 28 10.83 -13.76 3.62
C LYS A 28 9.58 -13.16 2.95
N PHE A 29 8.44 -13.14 3.64
CA PHE A 29 7.20 -12.55 3.12
C PHE A 29 7.15 -11.04 3.30
N GLU A 30 7.73 -10.53 4.39
CA GLU A 30 7.88 -9.10 4.62
C GLU A 30 8.70 -8.44 3.48
N ILE A 31 9.79 -9.08 3.05
CA ILE A 31 10.61 -8.68 1.89
C ILE A 31 9.79 -8.67 0.58
N LYS A 32 8.79 -9.55 0.44
CA LYS A 32 7.94 -9.62 -0.76
C LYS A 32 6.87 -8.52 -0.81
N SER A 33 6.48 -7.96 0.34
CA SER A 33 5.56 -6.82 0.43
C SER A 33 6.22 -5.47 0.08
N ASN A 34 7.38 -5.50 -0.58
CA ASN A 34 8.11 -4.31 -1.00
C ASN A 34 7.37 -3.59 -2.14
N HIS A 35 6.31 -2.88 -1.76
CA HIS A 35 5.48 -2.09 -2.65
C HIS A 35 6.38 -1.17 -3.48
N THR A 36 6.33 -1.36 -4.80
CA THR A 36 7.14 -0.60 -5.75
C THR A 36 6.31 0.58 -6.24
N TYR A 37 6.84 1.78 -6.06
CA TYR A 37 6.23 2.99 -6.60
C TYR A 37 6.76 3.23 -8.01
N HIS A 38 5.87 3.58 -8.92
CA HIS A 38 6.20 3.82 -10.32
C HIS A 38 6.02 5.30 -10.66
N PRO A 39 6.95 5.91 -11.41
CA PRO A 39 6.77 7.25 -11.94
C PRO A 39 5.67 7.23 -12.99
N LEU A 40 4.61 8.03 -12.80
CA LEU A 40 3.49 8.11 -13.75
C LEU A 40 3.45 9.42 -14.51
N ARG A 41 3.94 10.51 -13.90
CA ARG A 41 4.04 11.84 -14.51
C ARG A 41 5.33 12.51 -14.09
N HIS A 42 5.97 13.16 -15.05
CA HIS A 42 7.12 14.03 -14.81
C HIS A 42 6.69 15.48 -14.89
N CYS A 43 7.37 16.36 -14.14
CA CYS A 43 7.09 17.80 -14.11
C CYS A 43 5.64 18.13 -13.70
N GLN A 44 5.02 17.23 -12.95
CA GLN A 44 3.66 17.36 -12.47
C GLN A 44 3.56 16.73 -11.08
N ARG A 45 2.66 17.28 -10.26
CA ARG A 45 2.31 16.76 -8.94
C ARG A 45 0.81 16.57 -8.82
N SER A 46 0.37 15.65 -7.99
CA SER A 46 -1.04 15.56 -7.59
C SER A 46 -1.36 16.60 -6.50
N ASN A 47 -2.59 17.11 -6.51
CA ASN A 47 -3.18 17.92 -5.45
C ASN A 47 -4.04 17.10 -4.48
N GLY A 48 -3.87 15.78 -4.46
CA GLY A 48 -4.53 14.88 -3.53
C GLY A 48 -4.21 15.17 -2.06
N THR A 49 -4.93 14.50 -1.17
CA THR A 49 -4.81 14.74 0.27
C THR A 49 -3.42 14.32 0.78
N ILE A 50 -2.72 15.28 1.37
CA ILE A 50 -1.38 15.05 1.93
C ILE A 50 -1.50 14.42 3.31
N ILE A 51 -0.83 13.30 3.53
CA ILE A 51 -0.76 12.60 4.84
C ILE A 51 0.63 12.67 5.49
N GLY A 52 1.61 13.20 4.77
CA GLY A 52 2.98 13.28 5.27
C GLY A 52 3.85 14.21 4.44
N LEU A 53 4.71 14.95 5.12
CA LEU A 53 5.65 15.90 4.52
C LEU A 53 7.03 15.67 5.13
N ARG A 54 8.05 15.49 4.29
CA ARG A 54 9.44 15.29 4.73
C ARG A 54 10.41 15.88 3.71
N ILE A 55 11.53 16.40 4.19
CA ILE A 55 12.66 16.76 3.35
C ILE A 55 13.58 15.54 3.29
N VAL A 56 13.91 15.10 2.08
CA VAL A 56 14.70 13.88 1.86
C VAL A 56 15.82 14.13 0.85
N LYS A 57 16.87 13.29 0.88
CA LYS A 57 18.05 13.48 0.03
C LYS A 57 17.81 12.96 -1.39
N ASN A 58 17.20 11.79 -1.49
CA ASN A 58 16.97 11.08 -2.75
C ASN A 58 15.56 10.45 -2.79
N LEU A 59 15.23 9.80 -3.92
CA LEU A 59 13.93 9.16 -4.12
C LEU A 59 13.71 8.00 -3.15
N ASP A 60 14.74 7.21 -2.85
CA ASP A 60 14.63 6.02 -2.00
C ASP A 60 14.25 6.36 -0.56
N ASP A 61 14.74 7.49 -0.04
CA ASP A 61 14.33 8.05 1.24
C ASP A 61 12.83 8.41 1.24
N CYS A 62 12.32 8.98 0.13
CA CYS A 62 10.90 9.31 -0.02
C CYS A 62 10.03 8.04 -0.10
N VAL A 63 10.48 7.03 -0.85
CA VAL A 63 9.84 5.72 -0.96
C VAL A 63 9.77 5.03 0.40
N SER A 64 10.86 5.08 1.17
CA SER A 64 10.91 4.51 2.52
C SER A 64 9.93 5.22 3.46
N PHE A 65 9.86 6.55 3.40
CA PHE A 65 8.88 7.32 4.14
C PHE A 65 7.44 7.01 3.72
N ALA A 66 7.19 6.81 2.41
CA ALA A 66 5.88 6.43 1.89
C ALA A 66 5.42 5.07 2.45
N ARG A 67 6.33 4.08 2.51
CA ARG A 67 6.05 2.77 3.11
C ARG A 67 5.77 2.85 4.61
N GLU A 68 6.56 3.63 5.36
CA GLU A 68 6.40 3.85 6.80
C GLU A 68 4.99 4.39 7.14
N ARG A 69 4.42 5.21 6.26
CA ARG A 69 3.13 5.88 6.46
C ARG A 69 1.98 5.27 5.64
N SER A 70 2.22 4.11 5.02
CA SER A 70 1.27 3.42 4.14
C SER A 70 0.69 4.32 3.04
N ALA A 71 1.49 5.25 2.51
CA ALA A 71 1.04 6.17 1.47
C ALA A 71 0.85 5.43 0.14
N LEU A 72 -0.25 5.69 -0.57
CA LEU A 72 -0.54 4.99 -1.83
C LEU A 72 0.11 5.68 -3.05
N ALA A 73 0.47 6.94 -2.89
CA ALA A 73 1.17 7.74 -3.89
C ALA A 73 2.00 8.83 -3.21
N PHE A 74 2.88 9.50 -3.96
CA PHE A 74 3.59 10.67 -3.48
C PHE A 74 4.06 11.58 -4.62
N ASN A 75 4.26 12.86 -4.29
CA ASN A 75 5.00 13.80 -5.11
C ASN A 75 6.44 13.87 -4.62
N PHE A 76 7.42 13.75 -5.54
CA PHE A 76 8.84 13.85 -5.21
C PHE A 76 9.55 14.89 -6.07
N GLY A 77 10.23 15.83 -5.42
CA GLY A 77 11.03 16.88 -6.04
C GLY A 77 12.53 16.60 -5.95
N PRO A 78 13.19 16.20 -7.05
CA PRO A 78 14.62 15.94 -7.02
C PRO A 78 15.44 17.23 -6.90
N LYS A 79 16.52 17.20 -6.11
CA LYS A 79 17.37 18.38 -5.82
C LYS A 79 17.95 19.07 -7.05
N TYR A 80 18.22 18.33 -8.12
CA TYR A 80 18.89 18.86 -9.32
C TYR A 80 17.99 19.73 -10.22
N ARG A 81 16.67 19.77 -10.00
CA ARG A 81 15.74 20.54 -10.86
C ARG A 81 15.59 22.02 -10.47
N GLY A 82 16.57 22.58 -9.78
CA GLY A 82 16.56 24.00 -9.38
C GLY A 82 15.39 24.36 -8.46
N SER A 83 14.71 23.36 -7.87
CA SER A 83 13.71 23.57 -6.84
C SER A 83 14.45 23.83 -5.53
N SER A 84 14.99 25.03 -5.38
CA SER A 84 15.52 25.47 -4.11
C SER A 84 14.37 25.44 -3.11
N ASN A 85 14.36 24.43 -2.25
CA ASN A 85 13.45 24.35 -1.13
C ASN A 85 13.63 25.66 -0.35
N ARG A 86 12.56 26.41 -0.04
CA ARG A 86 12.72 27.66 0.71
C ARG A 86 13.44 27.42 2.05
N PHE A 87 13.36 26.22 2.64
CA PHE A 87 14.19 25.86 3.79
C PHE A 87 15.68 25.76 3.49
N GLU A 88 16.07 25.27 2.31
CA GLU A 88 17.48 25.21 1.92
C GLU A 88 18.03 26.61 1.61
N ILE A 89 17.24 27.48 0.96
CA ILE A 89 17.62 28.90 0.73
C ILE A 89 17.83 29.62 2.07
N LEU A 90 16.88 29.46 3.01
CA LEU A 90 16.95 30.06 4.33
C LEU A 90 18.15 29.55 5.16
N ASN A 91 18.64 28.33 4.89
CA ASN A 91 19.80 27.75 5.57
C ASN A 91 21.13 27.96 4.80
N SER A 92 21.10 28.35 3.52
CA SER A 92 22.30 28.49 2.68
C SER A 92 22.97 29.87 2.77
N ASP A 93 22.24 30.90 3.22
CA ASP A 93 22.82 32.24 3.44
C ASP A 93 23.74 32.31 4.69
N ASP A 94 23.84 31.23 5.46
CA ASP A 94 24.61 31.16 6.71
C ASP A 94 26.07 30.68 6.55
N SER A 95 26.57 30.48 5.31
CA SER A 95 27.96 30.08 5.10
C SER A 95 28.99 31.20 5.35
N LYS A 96 28.56 32.41 5.71
CA LYS A 96 29.44 33.54 6.07
C LYS A 96 28.94 34.23 7.35
N LYS A 97 29.51 33.82 8.49
CA LYS A 97 29.28 34.32 9.86
C LYS A 97 27.84 34.10 10.31
N THR A 98 27.54 33.17 11.22
CA THR A 98 27.84 33.33 12.65
C THR A 98 27.52 32.03 13.37
N GLU A 99 28.51 31.38 13.99
CA GLU A 99 28.24 30.31 14.94
C GLU A 99 27.48 30.84 16.17
N SER A 100 26.58 30.00 16.68
CA SER A 100 26.27 29.84 18.11
C SER A 100 24.98 30.42 18.72
N TRP A 101 24.12 31.17 18.04
CA TRP A 101 22.83 31.57 18.67
C TRP A 101 21.58 31.62 17.79
N MET A 102 21.69 31.51 16.47
CA MET A 102 20.52 31.55 15.57
C MET A 102 19.92 30.19 15.21
N MET A 103 20.63 29.07 15.42
CA MET A 103 20.10 27.71 15.19
C MET A 103 18.93 27.31 16.12
N LYS A 104 18.57 28.13 17.12
CA LYS A 104 17.49 27.82 18.07
C LYS A 104 16.10 28.36 17.67
N SER A 105 15.98 29.27 16.70
CA SER A 105 14.79 30.14 16.66
C SER A 105 14.21 30.51 15.29
N TYR A 106 14.41 29.73 14.22
CA TYR A 106 13.51 29.85 13.05
C TYR A 106 12.65 28.60 12.87
N LYS A 107 11.51 28.58 13.60
CA LYS A 107 10.37 27.73 13.28
C LYS A 107 9.46 28.54 12.37
N ALA A 108 9.35 28.17 11.09
CA ALA A 108 8.28 28.71 10.24
C ALA A 108 6.95 28.58 11.01
N PRO A 109 6.10 29.62 11.06
CA PRO A 109 4.81 29.53 11.74
C PRO A 109 4.05 28.31 11.21
N LYS A 110 3.50 27.47 12.10
CA LYS A 110 2.75 26.26 11.71
C LYS A 110 1.65 26.56 10.67
N SER A 111 1.10 27.78 10.67
CA SER A 111 0.15 28.29 9.67
C SER A 111 0.72 28.32 8.25
N LYS A 112 1.90 28.91 8.04
CA LYS A 112 2.53 29.03 6.70
C LYS A 112 3.03 27.70 6.14
N LEU A 113 3.38 26.77 7.01
CA LEU A 113 3.81 25.41 6.64
C LEU A 113 2.67 24.60 6.01
N HIS A 114 1.44 24.85 6.47
CA HIS A 114 0.22 24.26 5.95
C HIS A 114 -0.31 24.97 4.70
N GLU A 115 -0.08 26.28 4.58
CA GLU A 115 -0.54 27.11 3.46
C GLU A 115 0.20 26.83 2.15
N SER A 116 1.47 26.36 2.17
CA SER A 116 2.21 26.02 0.93
C SER A 116 3.25 24.90 1.09
N PRO A 117 2.84 23.64 1.32
CA PRO A 117 3.75 22.49 1.48
C PRO A 117 4.73 22.31 0.31
N LYS A 118 4.30 22.69 -0.90
CA LYS A 118 5.09 22.66 -2.16
C LYS A 118 6.32 23.57 -2.18
N GLU A 119 6.43 24.52 -1.26
CA GLU A 119 7.58 25.42 -1.18
C GLU A 119 8.69 24.90 -0.28
N PHE A 120 8.33 23.94 0.58
CA PHE A 120 9.08 23.58 1.78
C PHE A 120 9.42 22.09 1.85
N TYR A 121 8.70 21.23 1.14
CA TYR A 121 8.90 19.78 1.21
C TYR A 121 9.02 19.17 -0.17
N ASN A 122 10.12 18.43 -0.38
CA ASN A 122 10.38 17.74 -1.63
C ASN A 122 9.86 16.30 -1.64
N CYS A 123 9.33 15.78 -0.52
CA CYS A 123 8.59 14.52 -0.48
C CYS A 123 7.22 14.76 0.18
N GLN A 124 6.15 14.53 -0.59
CA GLN A 124 4.77 14.75 -0.17
C GLN A 124 3.98 13.47 -0.36
N LEU A 125 3.61 12.83 0.74
CA LEU A 125 2.87 11.57 0.75
C LEU A 125 1.38 11.82 0.59
N LEU A 126 0.73 11.01 -0.23
CA LEU A 126 -0.69 11.11 -0.55
C LEU A 126 -1.42 9.86 -0.05
N ASP A 127 -2.62 10.06 0.49
CA ASP A 127 -3.48 8.98 0.98
C ASP A 127 -3.96 8.06 -0.15
N CYS A 128 -4.24 8.63 -1.32
CA CYS A 128 -4.82 7.97 -2.48
C CYS A 128 -4.06 8.36 -3.76
N PRO A 129 -3.97 7.43 -4.73
CA PRO A 129 -3.40 7.75 -6.02
C PRO A 129 -4.41 8.51 -6.89
N GLU A 130 -3.90 9.27 -7.86
CA GLU A 130 -4.68 9.70 -9.01
C GLU A 130 -4.96 8.48 -9.89
N TYR A 131 -6.23 8.25 -10.20
CA TYR A 131 -6.65 7.16 -11.08
C TYR A 131 -7.70 7.68 -12.08
N GLY A 132 -7.73 7.09 -13.28
CA GLY A 132 -8.61 7.55 -14.36
C GLY A 132 -8.01 8.73 -15.12
N ASN A 133 -8.68 9.89 -15.08
CA ASN A 133 -8.37 11.04 -15.95
C ASN A 133 -7.27 11.96 -15.40
N PHE A 134 -6.69 11.66 -14.24
CA PHE A 134 -5.62 12.47 -13.63
C PHE A 134 -6.01 13.96 -13.43
N THR A 135 -7.27 14.23 -13.11
CA THR A 135 -7.80 15.60 -12.98
C THR A 135 -7.19 16.38 -11.81
N GLY A 136 -6.66 15.69 -10.80
CA GLY A 136 -5.96 16.32 -9.68
C GLY A 136 -4.50 16.69 -9.99
N MET A 137 -4.01 16.43 -11.21
CA MET A 137 -2.63 16.75 -11.58
C MET A 137 -2.46 18.25 -11.85
N VAL A 138 -1.40 18.80 -11.26
CA VAL A 138 -0.98 20.19 -11.40
C VAL A 138 0.39 20.21 -12.06
N ASN A 139 0.55 21.03 -13.11
CA ASN A 139 1.85 21.27 -13.72
C ASN A 139 2.78 21.95 -12.71
N ASP A 140 3.87 21.28 -12.37
CA ASP A 140 4.89 21.76 -11.44
C ASP A 140 6.21 21.07 -11.78
N THR A 141 7.06 21.74 -12.55
CA THR A 141 8.33 21.19 -13.09
C THR A 141 9.29 20.68 -12.02
N ARG A 142 9.09 21.14 -10.78
CA ARG A 142 9.88 20.79 -9.61
C ARG A 142 9.60 19.37 -9.11
N PHE A 143 8.45 18.79 -9.44
CA PHE A 143 8.00 17.50 -8.91
C PHE A 143 7.74 16.47 -10.00
N ASP A 144 7.95 15.22 -9.65
CA ASP A 144 7.45 14.04 -10.36
C ASP A 144 6.45 13.31 -9.45
N TYR A 145 5.46 12.67 -10.07
CA TYR A 145 4.39 11.95 -9.38
C TYR A 145 4.59 10.45 -9.48
N TYR A 146 4.54 9.79 -8.32
CA TYR A 146 4.74 8.36 -8.15
C TYR A 146 3.53 7.72 -7.48
N SER A 147 3.22 6.48 -7.88
CA SER A 147 2.07 5.74 -7.36
C SER A 147 2.36 4.25 -7.28
N LEU A 148 1.75 3.57 -6.31
CA LEU A 148 1.72 2.10 -6.26
C LEU A 148 0.90 1.49 -7.39
N TYR A 149 -0.01 2.26 -7.99
CA TYR A 149 -1.02 1.77 -8.93
C TYR A 149 -0.73 2.24 -10.36
N ALA A 150 0.38 1.77 -10.93
CA ALA A 150 0.83 2.17 -12.28
C ALA A 150 -0.02 1.63 -13.43
N LYS A 151 -0.68 0.50 -13.20
CA LYS A 151 -1.53 -0.18 -14.18
C LYS A 151 -2.93 -0.29 -13.58
N PRO A 152 -3.86 0.62 -13.91
CA PRO A 152 -5.22 0.53 -13.38
C PRO A 152 -5.91 -0.74 -13.90
N PRO A 153 -6.79 -1.37 -13.10
CA PRO A 153 -7.53 -2.55 -13.51
C PRO A 153 -8.40 -2.24 -14.72
N ARG A 154 -8.25 -3.02 -15.80
CA ARG A 154 -8.96 -2.83 -17.08
C ARG A 154 -10.10 -3.81 -17.25
N LYS A 155 -11.17 -3.39 -17.92
CA LYS A 155 -12.30 -4.26 -18.29
C LYS A 155 -11.84 -5.37 -19.24
N PRO A 156 -11.96 -6.66 -18.87
CA PRO A 156 -11.87 -7.73 -19.86
C PRO A 156 -12.98 -7.51 -20.89
N LEU A 157 -12.66 -7.56 -22.18
CA LEU A 157 -13.68 -7.71 -23.23
C LEU A 157 -14.33 -9.09 -23.06
N PHE A 158 -15.32 -9.19 -22.18
CA PHE A 158 -16.35 -10.20 -22.35
C PHE A 158 -17.27 -9.66 -23.42
N LEU A 159 -17.02 -10.08 -24.67
CA LEU A 159 -17.91 -9.82 -25.79
C LEU A 159 -19.33 -10.16 -25.36
N SER A 160 -20.17 -9.13 -25.34
CA SER A 160 -21.60 -9.29 -25.20
C SER A 160 -22.08 -10.16 -26.36
N ASN A 161 -22.43 -11.41 -26.02
CA ASN A 161 -23.11 -12.39 -26.85
C ASN A 161 -22.33 -12.94 -28.07
N ILE A 162 -22.11 -14.27 -28.01
CA ILE A 162 -21.86 -15.21 -29.13
C ILE A 162 -20.38 -15.40 -29.54
N PHE A 163 -19.93 -16.66 -29.39
CA PHE A 163 -18.72 -17.32 -29.89
C PHE A 163 -17.35 -16.73 -29.52
N LEU A 164 -16.67 -17.38 -28.58
CA LEU A 164 -15.23 -17.62 -28.68
C LEU A 164 -14.87 -18.91 -27.93
N ILE A 165 -15.18 -20.02 -28.60
CA ILE A 165 -14.49 -21.28 -28.37
C ILE A 165 -13.04 -21.05 -28.80
N VAL A 166 -12.14 -21.02 -27.82
CA VAL A 166 -10.71 -21.41 -27.89
C VAL A 166 -9.93 -20.98 -29.15
N ILE A 167 -9.23 -19.83 -29.13
CA ILE A 167 -7.89 -19.68 -29.75
C ILE A 167 -7.08 -18.62 -28.96
N ASN A 168 -5.89 -19.01 -28.48
CA ASN A 168 -4.75 -18.22 -27.99
C ASN A 168 -4.98 -16.94 -27.15
N PHE A 169 -4.49 -16.99 -25.91
CA PHE A 169 -4.41 -15.92 -24.89
C PHE A 169 -3.84 -14.58 -25.42
N ASN A 170 -4.67 -13.78 -26.07
CA ASN A 170 -4.47 -12.34 -26.20
C ASN A 170 -5.83 -11.67 -26.00
N VAL A 171 -6.26 -11.60 -24.74
CA VAL A 171 -7.42 -10.82 -24.33
C VAL A 171 -7.16 -9.37 -24.72
N LEU A 172 -7.87 -8.84 -25.71
CA LEU A 172 -7.93 -7.39 -25.91
C LEU A 172 -8.63 -6.80 -24.69
N TYR A 173 -7.93 -5.93 -23.96
CA TYR A 173 -8.49 -5.19 -22.82
C TYR A 173 -8.96 -3.82 -23.33
N ASN A 174 -10.23 -3.48 -23.14
CA ASN A 174 -10.68 -2.11 -23.39
C ASN A 174 -10.13 -1.20 -22.29
N SER A 175 -9.69 -0.01 -22.68
CA SER A 175 -8.86 0.93 -21.90
C SER A 175 -9.59 1.67 -20.77
N ALA A 176 -10.86 1.40 -20.52
CA ALA A 176 -11.60 2.04 -19.44
C ALA A 176 -11.23 1.40 -18.08
N PRO A 177 -10.76 2.18 -17.10
CA PRO A 177 -10.53 1.67 -15.75
C PRO A 177 -11.87 1.20 -15.14
N TYR A 178 -11.81 0.12 -14.35
CA TYR A 178 -12.97 -0.29 -13.54
C TYR A 178 -13.32 0.79 -12.51
N ASN A 179 -14.58 0.79 -12.05
CA ASN A 179 -15.03 1.60 -10.92
C ASN A 179 -14.32 1.13 -9.65
N SER A 180 -13.12 1.66 -9.42
CA SER A 180 -12.29 1.38 -8.26
C SER A 180 -12.46 2.47 -7.22
N THR A 181 -12.56 2.09 -5.95
CA THR A 181 -12.58 3.00 -4.81
C THR A 181 -11.22 3.00 -4.14
N CYS A 182 -10.70 4.19 -3.86
CA CYS A 182 -9.56 4.32 -2.97
C CYS A 182 -10.03 4.34 -1.51
N ILE A 183 -9.39 3.54 -0.67
CA ILE A 183 -9.48 3.65 0.78
C ILE A 183 -8.12 4.19 1.29
N PRO A 184 -8.10 5.40 1.87
CA PRO A 184 -6.90 6.05 2.39
C PRO A 184 -6.01 5.10 3.18
N GLN A 185 -4.71 5.06 2.86
CA GLN A 185 -3.69 4.24 3.55
C GLN A 185 -3.92 2.71 3.55
N VAL A 186 -4.98 2.23 2.90
CA VAL A 186 -5.34 0.81 2.85
C VAL A 186 -5.18 0.25 1.44
N GLY A 187 -5.64 0.95 0.41
CA GLY A 187 -5.43 0.57 -0.99
C GLY A 187 -6.57 0.90 -1.95
N MET A 188 -6.46 0.40 -3.18
CA MET A 188 -7.51 0.49 -4.21
C MET A 188 -8.32 -0.80 -4.25
N PHE A 189 -9.64 -0.68 -4.29
CA PHE A 189 -10.57 -1.80 -4.23
C PHE A 189 -11.63 -1.73 -5.33
N ILE A 190 -12.11 -2.90 -5.75
CA ILE A 190 -13.29 -3.03 -6.61
C ILE A 190 -14.27 -3.91 -5.84
N LEU A 191 -15.49 -3.41 -5.64
CA LEU A 191 -16.56 -4.17 -5.01
C LEU A 191 -17.48 -4.76 -6.08
N PHE A 192 -17.54 -6.09 -6.15
CA PHE A 192 -18.47 -6.81 -7.01
C PHE A 192 -19.77 -7.08 -6.25
N GLN A 193 -20.86 -6.45 -6.69
CA GLN A 193 -22.19 -6.60 -6.08
C GLN A 193 -22.86 -7.93 -6.43
N LYS A 194 -22.54 -8.50 -7.60
CA LYS A 194 -23.15 -9.76 -8.05
C LYS A 194 -22.53 -10.93 -7.30
N PRO A 195 -23.32 -11.76 -6.58
CA PRO A 195 -22.82 -12.95 -5.92
C PRO A 195 -22.18 -13.89 -6.94
N SER A 196 -21.10 -14.53 -6.52
CA SER A 196 -20.42 -15.59 -7.26
C SER A 196 -19.85 -16.60 -6.28
N ASN A 197 -19.22 -17.68 -6.74
CA ASN A 197 -18.48 -18.58 -5.86
C ASN A 197 -17.04 -18.06 -5.65
N TYR A 198 -16.38 -18.53 -4.59
CA TYR A 198 -15.03 -18.08 -4.22
C TYR A 198 -14.02 -18.22 -5.37
N THR A 199 -14.02 -19.36 -6.05
CA THR A 199 -13.08 -19.65 -7.14
C THR A 199 -13.26 -18.66 -8.30
N PHE A 200 -14.49 -18.33 -8.66
CA PHE A 200 -14.80 -17.36 -9.70
C PHE A 200 -14.42 -15.95 -9.27
N ALA A 201 -14.71 -15.55 -8.02
CA ALA A 201 -14.31 -14.26 -7.47
C ALA A 201 -12.78 -14.11 -7.49
N TYR A 202 -12.04 -15.13 -7.04
CA TYR A 202 -10.58 -15.17 -7.05
C TYR A 202 -10.02 -15.00 -8.47
N LYS A 203 -10.49 -15.80 -9.44
CA LYS A 203 -10.06 -15.70 -10.85
C LYS A 203 -10.42 -14.35 -11.47
N THR A 204 -11.58 -13.79 -11.11
CA THR A 204 -12.00 -12.47 -11.58
C THR A 204 -11.02 -11.41 -11.11
N CYS A 205 -10.68 -11.35 -9.81
CA CYS A 205 -9.69 -10.40 -9.30
C CYS A 205 -8.33 -10.54 -9.99
N GLN A 206 -7.85 -11.78 -10.19
CA GLN A 206 -6.59 -12.04 -10.91
C GLN A 206 -6.62 -11.55 -12.36
N SER A 207 -7.74 -11.73 -13.06
CA SER A 207 -7.89 -11.28 -14.45
C SER A 207 -7.77 -9.76 -14.61
N LEU A 208 -7.99 -9.01 -13.52
CA LEU A 208 -7.85 -7.56 -13.44
C LEU A 208 -6.45 -7.09 -13.01
N GLY A 209 -5.51 -8.02 -12.82
CA GLY A 209 -4.20 -7.72 -12.25
C GLY A 209 -4.24 -7.44 -10.74
N GLY A 210 -5.33 -7.79 -10.07
CA GLY A 210 -5.51 -7.68 -8.62
C GLY A 210 -5.56 -9.04 -7.92
N VAL A 211 -5.87 -9.00 -6.63
CA VAL A 211 -6.10 -10.19 -5.79
C VAL A 211 -7.31 -9.94 -4.89
N LEU A 212 -7.92 -11.00 -4.36
CA LEU A 212 -8.93 -10.82 -3.32
C LEU A 212 -8.31 -10.15 -2.09
N ALA A 213 -9.04 -9.21 -1.50
CA ALA A 213 -8.55 -8.40 -0.39
C ALA A 213 -8.33 -9.26 0.86
N HIS A 214 -7.13 -9.22 1.44
CA HIS A 214 -6.83 -9.86 2.72
C HIS A 214 -7.16 -8.94 3.91
N VAL A 215 -7.32 -9.50 5.10
CA VAL A 215 -7.74 -8.82 6.36
C VAL A 215 -6.75 -9.08 7.50
N VAL A 216 -5.46 -8.83 7.23
CA VAL A 216 -4.35 -9.24 8.10
C VAL A 216 -3.88 -8.17 9.10
N SER A 217 -4.54 -7.02 9.12
CA SER A 217 -4.30 -5.97 10.11
C SER A 217 -5.63 -5.37 10.56
N GLU A 218 -5.66 -4.88 11.81
CA GLU A 218 -6.85 -4.30 12.41
C GLU A 218 -7.38 -3.11 11.59
N HIS A 219 -6.50 -2.15 11.29
CA HIS A 219 -6.87 -0.95 10.54
C HIS A 219 -7.49 -1.30 9.17
N ARG A 220 -6.88 -2.23 8.42
CA ARG A 220 -7.39 -2.67 7.12
C ARG A 220 -8.75 -3.35 7.25
N THR A 221 -8.89 -4.21 8.25
CA THR A 221 -10.10 -5.02 8.46
C THR A 221 -11.29 -4.16 8.86
N ASN A 222 -11.11 -3.28 9.85
CA ASN A 222 -12.17 -2.40 10.33
C ASN A 222 -12.61 -1.42 9.23
N THR A 223 -11.66 -0.86 8.48
CA THR A 223 -11.97 0.07 7.39
C THR A 223 -12.70 -0.62 6.24
N LEU A 224 -12.29 -1.83 5.86
CA LEU A 224 -13.00 -2.61 4.83
C LEU A 224 -14.39 -3.03 5.30
N ALA A 225 -14.56 -3.44 6.55
CA ALA A 225 -15.86 -3.81 7.11
C ALA A 225 -16.84 -2.63 7.08
N ASN A 226 -16.38 -1.43 7.45
CA ASN A 226 -17.19 -0.21 7.37
C ASN A 226 -17.54 0.14 5.93
N TYR A 227 -16.57 0.06 5.01
CA TYR A 227 -16.82 0.29 3.58
C TYR A 227 -17.87 -0.68 3.01
N LEU A 228 -17.79 -1.97 3.35
CA LEU A 228 -18.77 -2.97 2.93
C LEU A 228 -20.15 -2.67 3.53
N LYS A 229 -20.25 -2.31 4.81
CA LYS A 229 -21.51 -1.97 5.45
C LYS A 229 -22.24 -0.82 4.75
N GLU A 230 -21.50 0.16 4.24
CA GLU A 230 -22.05 1.34 3.57
C GLU A 230 -22.39 1.10 2.10
N ASN A 231 -21.63 0.24 1.41
CA ASN A 231 -21.67 0.14 -0.06
C ASN A 231 -22.24 -1.19 -0.58
N LEU A 232 -22.35 -2.22 0.25
CA LEU A 232 -22.87 -3.51 -0.16
C LEU A 232 -24.40 -3.46 -0.20
N ASN A 233 -24.99 -3.95 -1.30
CA ASN A 233 -26.44 -4.07 -1.36
C ASN A 233 -26.90 -5.25 -0.49
N LEU A 234 -27.31 -4.93 0.74
CA LEU A 234 -27.75 -5.89 1.76
C LEU A 234 -28.97 -6.75 1.35
N THR A 235 -29.70 -6.35 0.29
CA THR A 235 -30.79 -7.16 -0.27
C THR A 235 -30.28 -8.35 -1.10
N ILE A 236 -29.05 -8.26 -1.63
CA ILE A 236 -28.45 -9.25 -2.54
C ILE A 236 -27.48 -10.18 -1.79
N SER A 237 -26.62 -9.61 -0.95
CA SER A 237 -25.66 -10.35 -0.14
C SER A 237 -25.48 -9.64 1.20
N LYS A 238 -25.05 -10.35 2.23
CA LYS A 238 -24.60 -9.76 3.50
C LYS A 238 -23.10 -9.92 3.72
N GLU A 239 -22.43 -10.56 2.77
CA GLU A 239 -21.06 -11.03 2.91
C GLU A 239 -20.27 -10.78 1.63
N ALA A 240 -18.96 -10.65 1.76
CA ALA A 240 -18.03 -10.51 0.65
C ALA A 240 -16.84 -11.45 0.87
N TYR A 241 -16.37 -12.08 -0.22
CA TYR A 241 -15.18 -12.91 -0.13
C TYR A 241 -13.93 -12.06 0.10
N ILE A 242 -13.08 -12.57 0.97
CA ILE A 242 -11.73 -12.07 1.23
C ILE A 242 -10.70 -13.05 0.67
N GLY A 243 -9.48 -12.58 0.51
CA GLY A 243 -8.36 -13.37 0.02
C GLY A 243 -7.72 -14.19 1.13
N LEU A 244 -8.48 -15.03 1.82
CA LEU A 244 -7.97 -16.09 2.69
C LEU A 244 -8.37 -17.45 2.12
N ASN A 245 -7.42 -18.36 2.03
CA ASN A 245 -7.65 -19.74 1.61
C ASN A 245 -6.95 -20.70 2.58
N GLU A 246 -7.61 -21.80 2.90
CA GLU A 246 -7.03 -22.85 3.72
C GLU A 246 -5.97 -23.63 2.92
N THR A 247 -4.89 -23.98 3.59
CA THR A 247 -3.85 -24.83 3.01
C THR A 247 -4.25 -26.30 3.12
N GLN A 248 -3.44 -27.20 2.58
CA GLN A 248 -3.63 -28.65 2.76
C GLN A 248 -3.55 -29.09 4.24
N LYS A 249 -2.95 -28.27 5.10
CA LYS A 249 -2.96 -28.48 6.55
C LYS A 249 -4.18 -27.78 7.15
N LEU A 250 -5.04 -28.55 7.79
CA LEU A 250 -6.24 -28.06 8.48
C LEU A 250 -5.88 -26.94 9.48
N GLY A 251 -6.66 -25.88 9.49
CA GLY A 251 -6.51 -24.72 10.38
C GLY A 251 -5.36 -23.77 10.00
N LYS A 252 -4.72 -23.97 8.85
CA LYS A 252 -3.66 -23.08 8.33
C LYS A 252 -4.14 -22.36 7.09
N PHE A 253 -3.98 -21.04 7.07
CA PHE A 253 -4.52 -20.17 6.02
C PHE A 253 -3.43 -19.33 5.38
N ASN A 254 -3.57 -19.10 4.07
CA ASN A 254 -2.73 -18.19 3.30
C ASN A 254 -3.56 -17.05 2.69
N THR A 255 -2.94 -15.89 2.52
CA THR A 255 -3.52 -14.79 1.74
C THR A 255 -3.55 -15.15 0.25
N SER A 256 -4.31 -14.40 -0.55
CA SER A 256 -4.26 -14.52 -2.02
C SER A 256 -2.88 -14.25 -2.64
N SER A 257 -1.98 -13.58 -1.91
CA SER A 257 -0.57 -13.35 -2.27
C SER A 257 0.35 -14.50 -1.85
N ASN A 258 -0.23 -15.59 -1.33
CA ASN A 258 0.42 -16.76 -0.77
C ASN A 258 1.25 -16.45 0.50
N GLU A 259 0.79 -15.50 1.32
CA GLU A 259 1.42 -15.16 2.60
C GLU A 259 0.72 -15.93 3.74
N PRO A 260 1.44 -16.64 4.59
CA PRO A 260 0.87 -17.37 5.71
C PRO A 260 0.23 -16.42 6.73
N LEU A 261 -1.00 -16.74 7.15
CA LEU A 261 -1.72 -15.94 8.13
C LEU A 261 -0.96 -15.91 9.48
N ASP A 262 -0.22 -16.97 9.81
CA ASP A 262 0.64 -17.08 10.99
C ASP A 262 1.74 -16.01 11.08
N CYS A 263 2.09 -15.36 9.96
CA CYS A 263 3.06 -14.27 9.95
C CYS A 263 2.47 -12.92 10.38
N PHE A 264 1.15 -12.86 10.57
CA PHE A 264 0.46 -11.66 11.05
C PHE A 264 -0.05 -11.91 12.46
N LEU A 265 -0.06 -10.87 13.30
CA LEU A 265 -0.56 -10.97 14.69
C LEU A 265 -2.08 -10.84 14.77
N PHE A 266 -2.71 -10.16 13.81
CA PHE A 266 -4.13 -9.85 13.86
C PHE A 266 -4.99 -11.01 13.34
N ARG A 267 -6.12 -11.28 14.00
CA ARG A 267 -7.14 -12.25 13.61
C ARG A 267 -8.52 -11.64 13.80
N ALA A 268 -9.34 -11.65 12.75
CA ALA A 268 -10.72 -11.18 12.78
C ALA A 268 -11.71 -12.33 12.55
N TRP A 269 -11.51 -13.43 13.28
CA TRP A 269 -12.46 -14.54 13.24
C TRP A 269 -13.71 -14.18 14.04
N ALA A 270 -14.87 -14.54 13.52
CA ALA A 270 -16.10 -14.52 14.29
C ALA A 270 -16.05 -15.61 15.40
N PRO A 271 -16.83 -15.47 16.49
CA PRO A 271 -16.92 -16.51 17.51
C PRO A 271 -17.23 -17.88 16.91
N GLY A 272 -16.46 -18.91 17.28
CA GLY A 272 -16.59 -20.26 16.74
C GLY A 272 -15.87 -20.49 15.39
N HIS A 273 -15.07 -19.54 14.91
CA HIS A 273 -14.28 -19.68 13.69
C HIS A 273 -12.77 -19.47 13.93
N PRO A 274 -11.91 -20.08 13.08
CA PRO A 274 -12.24 -21.19 12.18
C PRO A 274 -12.68 -22.41 13.01
N PRO A 275 -13.57 -23.28 12.48
CA PRO A 275 -14.12 -24.42 13.21
C PRO A 275 -13.08 -25.50 13.51
#